data_AF-A0A7S2KIT4-F1
#
_entry.id   AF-A0A7S2KIT4-F1
#
_cell.length_a   1.000
_cell.length_b   1.000
_cell.length_c   1.000
_cell.angle_alpha   90.00
_cell.angle_beta   90.00
_cell.angle_gamma   90.00
#
_symmetry.space_group_name_H-M   'P 1'
#
loop_
_entity.id
_entity.type
_entity.pdbx_description
1 polymer ?
#
loop_
_entity_poly.entity_id
_entity_poly.type
_entity_poly.pdbx_seq_one_letter_code
_entity_poly.pdbx_strand_id
1 'polypeptide(L)'
;RFRPGYQWFAVVFLLRNLLSALVQAINSPTIQIILLHTLFLPLFGLSIKVMPWAALGANILDITITMFLCMLLLLCGLCVGETDTVALGMICSAAVIAVFVVVIATIAYGVVQRLTISKKHFAYFICHHKAGAGNLARLLKMNLKEKTDGKKNVFVDSDDLADLAMLFGYVSSDTETLVVVCSTQILCRHWCVGEITTAHASGTRVIKAELPDFVWPDQAFIDDYATVVPDVISLSQYGIATDTVRKALLWLGGPPLV
;
A
#
# COMPACT_ATOMS: atom_id res chain seq x y z
N ARG A 1 -0.31 -4.36 -4.78
CA ARG A 1 -1.71 -3.90 -4.97
C ARG A 1 -1.68 -2.59 -5.75
N PHE A 2 -2.62 -2.38 -6.67
CA PHE A 2 -2.80 -1.09 -7.33
C PHE A 2 -3.40 -0.06 -6.37
N ARG A 3 -3.13 1.22 -6.62
CA ARG A 3 -3.78 2.34 -5.91
C ARG A 3 -5.29 2.27 -6.14
N PRO A 4 -6.13 2.62 -5.15
CA PRO A 4 -7.56 2.81 -5.38
C PRO A 4 -7.80 3.75 -6.57
N GLY A 5 -8.74 3.41 -7.45
CA GLY A 5 -9.01 4.16 -8.69
C GLY A 5 -8.13 3.76 -9.89
N TYR A 6 -7.06 2.99 -9.68
CA TYR A 6 -6.16 2.51 -10.74
C TYR A 6 -6.23 1.00 -10.94
N GLN A 7 -7.30 0.33 -10.50
CA GLN A 7 -7.45 -1.11 -10.67
C GLN A 7 -7.52 -1.53 -12.16
N TRP A 8 -8.01 -0.65 -13.04
CA TRP A 8 -8.05 -0.87 -14.49
C TRP A 8 -6.65 -1.11 -15.09
N PHE A 9 -5.58 -0.62 -14.43
CA PHE A 9 -4.21 -0.84 -14.87
C PHE A 9 -3.81 -2.32 -14.83
N ALA A 10 -4.48 -3.15 -14.02
CA ALA A 10 -4.31 -4.60 -14.05
C ALA A 10 -4.56 -5.18 -15.45
N VAL A 11 -5.59 -4.68 -16.14
CA VAL A 11 -5.93 -5.11 -17.50
C VAL A 11 -4.84 -4.68 -18.48
N VAL A 12 -4.36 -3.45 -18.37
CA VAL A 12 -3.25 -2.94 -19.19
C VAL A 12 -1.99 -3.78 -18.99
N PHE A 13 -1.66 -4.11 -17.74
CA PHE A 13 -0.51 -4.94 -17.40
C PHE A 13 -0.62 -6.36 -17.97
N LEU A 14 -1.81 -6.98 -17.87
CA LEU A 14 -2.05 -8.31 -18.46
C LEU A 14 -2.00 -8.27 -19.99
N LEU A 15 -2.60 -7.24 -20.61
CA LEU A 15 -2.58 -7.06 -22.05
C LEU A 15 -1.16 -6.84 -22.58
N ARG A 16 -0.34 -6.05 -21.87
CA ARG A 16 1.10 -5.88 -22.17
C ARG A 16 1.81 -7.23 -22.24
N ASN A 17 1.61 -8.08 -21.22
CA ASN A 17 2.30 -9.36 -21.13
C ASN A 17 1.80 -10.34 -22.21
N LEU A 18 0.49 -10.36 -22.48
CA LEU A 18 -0.10 -11.16 -23.55
C LEU A 18 0.43 -10.75 -24.94
N LEU A 19 0.39 -9.46 -25.27
CA LEU A 19 0.88 -8.95 -26.54
C LEU A 19 2.37 -9.20 -26.72
N SER A 20 3.17 -9.01 -25.67
CA SER A 20 4.61 -9.34 -25.68
C SER A 20 4.85 -10.82 -26.02
N ALA A 21 4.07 -11.73 -25.44
CA ALA A 21 4.16 -13.16 -25.74
C ALA A 21 3.74 -13.48 -27.19
N LEU A 22 2.69 -12.84 -27.71
CA LEU A 22 2.24 -13.04 -29.09
C LEU A 22 3.26 -12.53 -30.12
N VAL A 23 3.98 -11.45 -29.83
CA VAL A 23 5.02 -10.93 -30.73
C VAL A 23 6.11 -11.98 -30.97
N GLN A 24 6.43 -12.82 -29.97
CA GLN A 24 7.44 -13.88 -30.12
C GLN A 24 7.05 -14.96 -31.16
N ALA A 25 5.77 -15.09 -31.52
CA ALA A 25 5.31 -16.05 -32.52
C ALA A 25 5.59 -15.61 -33.97
N ILE A 26 6.09 -14.39 -34.19
CA ILE A 26 6.35 -13.84 -35.53
C ILE A 26 7.73 -14.31 -36.01
N ASN A 27 7.82 -14.89 -37.21
CA ASN A 27 9.07 -15.47 -37.75
C ASN A 27 10.14 -14.46 -38.19
N SER A 28 10.04 -13.17 -37.81
CA SER A 28 10.98 -12.12 -38.21
C SER A 28 11.47 -11.34 -36.98
N PRO A 29 12.75 -11.47 -36.59
CA PRO A 29 13.32 -10.75 -35.46
C PRO A 29 13.20 -9.22 -35.57
N THR A 30 13.34 -8.68 -36.79
CA THR A 30 13.18 -7.24 -37.04
C THR A 30 11.77 -6.77 -36.70
N ILE A 31 10.75 -7.50 -37.20
CA ILE A 31 9.34 -7.17 -36.93
C ILE A 31 9.05 -7.35 -35.44
N GLN A 32 9.60 -8.37 -34.78
CA GLN A 32 9.47 -8.55 -33.34
C GLN A 32 9.97 -7.33 -32.56
N ILE A 33 11.19 -6.87 -32.85
CA ILE A 33 11.80 -5.72 -32.13
C ILE A 33 10.98 -4.44 -32.33
N ILE A 34 10.51 -4.18 -33.55
CA ILE A 34 9.68 -3.01 -33.87
C ILE A 34 8.35 -3.05 -33.09
N LEU A 35 7.67 -4.21 -33.09
CA LEU A 35 6.40 -4.37 -32.39
C LEU A 35 6.57 -4.27 -30.87
N LEU A 36 7.62 -4.87 -30.30
CA LEU A 36 7.91 -4.75 -28.87
C LEU A 36 8.21 -3.30 -28.47
N HIS A 37 8.97 -2.53 -29.27
CA HIS A 37 9.16 -1.10 -29.00
C HIS A 37 7.87 -0.30 -29.03
N THR A 38 7.07 -0.53 -30.07
CA THR A 38 5.78 0.16 -30.25
C THR A 38 4.82 -0.15 -29.10
N LEU A 39 4.93 -1.35 -28.52
CA LEU A 39 4.17 -1.76 -27.34
C LEU A 39 4.72 -1.15 -26.04
N PHE A 40 6.02 -1.29 -25.77
CA PHE A 40 6.59 -0.93 -24.47
C PHE A 40 6.75 0.57 -24.28
N LEU A 41 7.04 1.36 -25.32
CA LEU A 41 7.32 2.79 -25.17
C LEU A 41 6.10 3.61 -24.71
N PRO A 42 4.88 3.44 -25.27
CA PRO A 42 3.69 4.13 -24.77
C PRO A 42 3.30 3.66 -23.37
N LEU A 43 3.45 2.35 -23.09
CA LEU A 43 3.14 1.78 -21.78
C LEU A 43 4.12 2.25 -20.70
N PHE A 44 5.39 2.47 -21.05
CA PHE A 44 6.37 3.11 -20.18
C PHE A 44 5.94 4.53 -19.81
N GLY A 45 5.58 5.34 -20.79
CA GLY A 45 5.07 6.70 -20.55
C GLY A 45 3.80 6.70 -19.70
N LEU A 46 2.90 5.72 -19.92
CA LEU A 46 1.70 5.55 -19.11
C LEU A 46 2.04 5.15 -17.66
N SER A 47 2.97 4.22 -17.44
CA SER A 47 3.42 3.82 -16.10
C SER A 47 4.03 4.99 -15.32
N ILE A 48 4.83 5.84 -15.97
CA ILE A 48 5.38 7.06 -15.35
C ILE A 48 4.28 8.03 -14.97
N LYS A 49 3.31 8.28 -15.87
CA LYS A 49 2.24 9.25 -15.65
C LYS A 49 1.26 8.80 -14.56
N VAL A 50 0.92 7.51 -14.55
CA VAL A 50 -0.15 6.97 -13.71
C VAL A 50 0.36 6.54 -12.34
N MET A 51 1.59 6.03 -12.25
CA MET A 51 2.13 5.40 -11.04
C MET A 51 1.12 4.49 -10.34
N PRO A 52 0.67 3.43 -11.03
CA PRO A 52 -0.52 2.66 -10.66
C PRO A 52 -0.34 1.86 -9.37
N TRP A 53 0.89 1.57 -8.94
CA TRP A 53 1.17 0.76 -7.77
C TRP A 53 0.97 1.55 -6.47
N ALA A 54 0.35 0.93 -5.45
CA ALA A 54 0.13 1.57 -4.16
C ALA A 54 1.46 2.02 -3.50
N ALA A 55 2.46 1.13 -3.51
CA ALA A 55 3.79 1.45 -3.01
C ALA A 55 4.61 2.20 -4.05
N LEU A 56 5.21 3.34 -3.66
CA LEU A 56 6.09 4.12 -4.52
C LEU A 56 7.27 3.29 -5.05
N GLY A 57 7.89 2.46 -4.21
CA GLY A 57 8.99 1.59 -4.61
C GLY A 57 8.62 0.61 -5.73
N ALA A 58 7.38 0.11 -5.75
CA ALA A 58 6.90 -0.76 -6.82
C ALA A 58 6.74 0.00 -8.16
N ASN A 59 6.32 1.28 -8.13
CA ASN A 59 6.31 2.13 -9.33
C ASN A 59 7.71 2.36 -9.87
N ILE A 60 8.66 2.72 -9.00
CA ILE A 60 10.05 2.94 -9.40
C ILE A 60 10.63 1.68 -10.03
N LEU A 61 10.38 0.51 -9.43
CA LEU A 61 10.86 -0.77 -9.94
C LEU A 61 10.27 -1.09 -11.33
N ASP A 62 8.94 -0.99 -11.51
CA ASP A 62 8.27 -1.28 -12.79
C ASP A 62 8.72 -0.31 -13.91
N ILE A 63 8.86 0.98 -13.59
CA ILE A 63 9.39 2.01 -14.49
C ILE A 63 10.83 1.68 -14.88
N THR A 64 11.69 1.34 -13.91
CA THR A 64 13.10 1.02 -14.15
C THR A 64 13.26 -0.22 -15.03
N ILE A 65 12.52 -1.29 -14.73
CA ILE A 65 12.54 -2.53 -15.52
C ILE A 65 12.06 -2.26 -16.95
N THR A 66 10.97 -1.51 -17.11
CA THR A 66 10.42 -1.22 -18.45
C THR A 66 11.35 -0.31 -19.26
N MET A 67 11.94 0.73 -18.64
CA MET A 67 12.95 1.59 -19.27
C MET A 67 14.13 0.76 -19.79
N PHE A 68 14.61 -0.16 -18.96
CA PHE A 68 15.71 -1.03 -19.35
C PHE A 68 15.32 -1.96 -20.50
N LEU A 69 14.14 -2.59 -20.45
CA LEU A 69 13.67 -3.43 -21.56
C LEU A 69 13.61 -2.64 -22.87
N CYS A 70 13.15 -1.39 -22.85
CA CYS A 70 13.19 -0.50 -24.01
C CYS A 70 14.63 -0.27 -24.50
N MET A 71 15.58 0.02 -23.58
CA MET A 71 16.99 0.18 -23.95
C MET A 71 17.59 -1.09 -24.55
N LEU A 72 17.30 -2.25 -23.99
CA LEU A 72 17.79 -3.53 -24.50
C LEU A 72 17.22 -3.83 -25.90
N LEU A 73 15.93 -3.58 -26.10
CA LEU A 73 15.31 -3.70 -27.42
C LEU A 73 15.96 -2.74 -28.42
N LEU A 74 16.31 -1.52 -28.01
CA LEU A 74 16.96 -0.53 -28.88
C LEU A 74 18.33 -1.03 -29.31
N LEU A 75 19.11 -1.55 -28.36
CA LEU A 75 20.40 -2.19 -28.65
C LEU A 75 20.20 -3.37 -29.62
N CYS A 76 19.27 -4.28 -29.36
CA CYS A 76 18.98 -5.39 -30.28
C CYS A 76 18.60 -4.91 -31.68
N GLY A 77 17.82 -3.82 -31.79
CA GLY A 77 17.42 -3.23 -33.06
C GLY A 77 18.59 -2.69 -33.87
N LEU A 78 19.57 -2.06 -33.22
CA LEU A 78 20.81 -1.57 -33.86
C LEU A 78 21.68 -2.72 -34.39
N CYS A 79 21.44 -3.94 -33.92
CA CYS A 79 22.28 -5.10 -34.17
C CYS A 79 21.74 -6.06 -35.22
N VAL A 80 20.54 -5.79 -35.72
CA VAL A 80 19.94 -6.57 -36.80
C VAL A 80 20.73 -6.27 -38.08
N GLY A 81 21.73 -7.11 -38.37
CA GLY A 81 22.55 -7.04 -39.58
C GLY A 81 24.03 -6.76 -39.38
N GLU A 82 24.54 -6.66 -38.14
CA GLU A 82 25.98 -6.52 -37.90
C GLU A 82 26.75 -7.84 -38.02
N THR A 83 27.97 -7.76 -38.56
CA THR A 83 28.87 -8.91 -38.76
C THR A 83 29.73 -9.24 -37.54
N ASP A 84 29.97 -8.31 -36.60
CA ASP A 84 30.77 -8.58 -35.39
C ASP A 84 29.87 -8.99 -34.22
N THR A 85 29.47 -10.26 -34.24
CA THR A 85 28.62 -10.87 -33.22
C THR A 85 29.28 -10.95 -31.84
N VAL A 86 30.61 -10.83 -31.75
CA VAL A 86 31.36 -11.01 -30.49
C VAL A 86 31.34 -9.73 -29.66
N ALA A 87 31.74 -8.60 -30.24
CA ALA A 87 31.69 -7.31 -29.55
C ALA A 87 30.29 -6.99 -29.05
N LEU A 88 29.30 -7.26 -29.89
CA LEU A 88 27.91 -7.12 -29.54
C LEU A 88 27.47 -8.06 -28.40
N GLY A 89 27.81 -9.34 -28.50
CA GLY A 89 27.48 -10.31 -27.46
C GLY A 89 27.97 -9.88 -26.07
N MET A 90 29.17 -9.27 -26.02
CA MET A 90 29.71 -8.69 -24.79
C MET A 90 28.87 -7.51 -24.28
N ILE A 91 28.49 -6.57 -25.14
CA ILE A 91 27.68 -5.39 -24.76
C ILE A 91 26.31 -5.83 -24.25
N CYS A 92 25.61 -6.72 -24.96
CA CYS A 92 24.31 -7.25 -24.53
C CYS A 92 24.42 -8.02 -23.21
N SER A 93 25.44 -8.86 -23.05
CA SER A 93 25.66 -9.62 -21.81
C SER A 93 25.94 -8.68 -20.63
N ALA A 94 26.77 -7.64 -20.83
CA ALA A 94 27.06 -6.65 -19.80
C ALA A 94 25.80 -5.88 -19.38
N ALA A 95 24.96 -5.47 -20.34
CA ALA A 95 23.69 -4.80 -20.05
C ALA A 95 22.73 -5.70 -19.25
N VAL A 96 22.59 -6.97 -19.64
CA VAL A 96 21.75 -7.94 -18.92
C VAL A 96 22.25 -8.17 -17.49
N ILE A 97 23.57 -8.36 -17.31
CA ILE A 97 24.18 -8.52 -15.98
C ILE A 97 23.91 -7.28 -15.11
N ALA A 98 24.08 -6.08 -15.66
CA ALA A 98 23.82 -4.84 -14.93
C ALA A 98 22.38 -4.79 -14.38
N VAL A 99 21.40 -5.34 -15.08
CA VAL A 99 20.02 -5.41 -14.58
C VAL A 99 19.79 -6.43 -13.52
N PHE A 100 20.35 -7.63 -13.67
CA PHE A 100 20.29 -8.58 -12.57
C PHE A 100 20.90 -7.99 -11.30
N VAL A 101 22.01 -7.24 -11.42
CA VAL A 101 22.60 -6.51 -10.29
C VAL A 101 21.63 -5.48 -9.71
N VAL A 102 21.00 -4.62 -10.53
CA VAL A 102 20.04 -3.62 -10.04
C VAL A 102 18.82 -4.26 -9.38
N VAL A 103 18.27 -5.33 -9.97
CA VAL A 103 17.11 -6.06 -9.42
C VAL A 103 17.48 -6.71 -8.09
N ILE A 104 18.61 -7.43 -8.03
CA ILE A 104 19.10 -8.06 -6.79
C ILE A 104 19.38 -7.00 -5.72
N ALA A 105 20.04 -5.89 -6.08
CA ALA A 105 20.32 -4.79 -5.16
C ALA A 105 19.03 -4.17 -4.61
N THR A 106 18.00 -3.99 -5.46
CA THR A 106 16.70 -3.45 -5.03
C THR A 106 15.95 -4.41 -4.10
N ILE A 107 15.96 -5.71 -4.42
CA ILE A 107 15.38 -6.74 -3.55
C ILE A 107 16.14 -6.79 -2.22
N ALA A 108 17.46 -6.82 -2.25
CA ALA A 108 18.30 -6.83 -1.06
C ALA A 108 18.07 -5.56 -0.21
N TYR A 109 18.02 -4.39 -0.84
CA TYR A 109 17.66 -3.14 -0.17
C TYR A 109 16.27 -3.23 0.48
N GLY A 110 15.25 -3.72 -0.23
CA GLY A 110 13.90 -3.88 0.31
C GLY A 110 13.83 -4.87 1.48
N VAL A 111 14.59 -5.97 1.42
CA VAL A 111 14.70 -6.95 2.52
C VAL A 111 15.42 -6.32 3.71
N VAL A 112 16.58 -5.69 3.50
CA VAL A 112 17.32 -4.99 4.56
C VAL A 112 16.44 -3.92 5.18
N GLN A 113 15.75 -3.12 4.38
CA GLN A 113 14.84 -2.08 4.87
C GLN A 113 13.73 -2.69 5.73
N ARG A 114 13.12 -3.79 5.29
CA ARG A 114 12.06 -4.48 6.04
C ARG A 114 12.56 -5.08 7.35
N LEU A 115 13.82 -5.54 7.38
CA LEU A 115 14.42 -6.15 8.56
C LEU A 115 15.03 -5.11 9.52
N THR A 116 15.51 -3.97 9.02
CA THR A 116 16.25 -2.96 9.81
C THR A 116 15.40 -1.74 10.16
N ILE A 117 14.47 -1.34 9.31
CA ILE A 117 13.56 -0.20 9.54
C ILE A 117 12.24 -0.74 10.10
N SER A 118 12.30 -1.30 11.31
CA SER A 118 11.10 -1.53 12.14
C SER A 118 10.77 -0.31 13.02
N LYS A 119 11.35 0.86 12.73
CA LYS A 119 10.98 2.10 13.43
C LYS A 119 9.72 2.63 12.79
N LYS A 120 8.58 2.24 13.37
CA LYS A 120 7.27 2.83 13.12
C LYS A 120 7.37 4.36 13.28
N HIS A 121 6.82 5.10 12.33
CA HIS A 121 6.91 6.56 12.31
C HIS A 121 6.15 7.22 13.47
N PHE A 122 5.03 6.61 13.88
CA PHE A 122 4.15 7.06 14.95
C PHE A 122 4.26 6.15 16.17
N ALA A 123 4.56 6.74 17.33
CA ALA A 123 4.40 6.02 18.61
C ALA A 123 2.93 5.70 18.87
N TYR A 124 2.08 6.70 18.62
CA TYR A 124 0.66 6.62 18.89
C TYR A 124 -0.14 7.14 17.71
N PHE A 125 -1.17 6.39 17.35
CA PHE A 125 -2.23 6.84 16.47
C PHE A 125 -3.52 6.92 17.27
N ILE A 126 -4.21 8.06 17.28
CA ILE A 126 -5.43 8.26 18.07
C ILE A 126 -6.66 8.12 17.16
N CYS A 127 -7.28 6.94 17.23
CA CYS A 127 -8.58 6.63 16.63
C CYS A 127 -9.68 7.26 17.50
N HIS A 128 -10.47 8.16 16.93
CA HIS A 128 -11.50 8.87 17.69
C HIS A 128 -12.68 9.30 16.81
N HIS A 129 -13.85 9.46 17.43
CA HIS A 129 -14.99 10.06 16.77
C HIS A 129 -14.81 11.59 16.72
N LYS A 130 -14.64 12.17 15.52
CA LYS A 130 -14.33 13.61 15.34
C LYS A 130 -15.26 14.53 16.12
N ALA A 131 -16.58 14.30 16.08
CA ALA A 131 -17.56 15.16 16.75
C ALA A 131 -17.66 14.89 18.26
N GLY A 132 -17.50 13.63 18.69
CA GLY A 132 -17.71 13.23 20.09
C GLY A 132 -16.46 13.32 20.97
N ALA A 133 -15.28 13.16 20.39
CA ALA A 133 -14.02 13.02 21.13
C ALA A 133 -12.87 13.86 20.57
N GLY A 134 -13.11 14.76 19.61
CA GLY A 134 -12.06 15.54 18.94
C GLY A 134 -11.20 16.38 19.89
N ASN A 135 -11.82 17.09 20.84
CA ASN A 135 -11.09 17.90 21.83
C ASN A 135 -10.22 17.05 22.74
N LEU A 136 -10.76 15.91 23.22
CA LEU A 136 -10.00 14.98 24.05
C LEU A 136 -8.85 14.33 23.27
N ALA A 137 -9.07 13.94 22.02
CA ALA A 137 -8.03 13.39 21.14
C ALA A 137 -6.88 14.39 20.95
N ARG A 138 -7.20 15.68 20.77
CA ARG A 138 -6.19 16.75 20.67
C ARG A 138 -5.44 16.96 21.98
N LEU A 139 -6.14 16.99 23.11
CA LEU A 139 -5.52 17.07 24.43
C LEU A 139 -4.59 15.86 24.68
N LEU A 140 -5.05 14.66 24.35
CA LEU A 140 -4.28 13.43 24.48
C LEU A 140 -3.03 13.45 23.59
N LYS A 141 -3.16 13.94 22.35
CA LYS A 141 -2.01 14.17 21.46
C LYS A 141 -0.96 15.07 22.10
N MET A 142 -1.37 16.21 22.65
CA MET A 142 -0.46 17.16 23.31
C MET A 142 0.28 16.49 24.47
N ASN A 143 -0.44 15.80 25.36
CA ASN A 143 0.13 15.09 26.51
C ASN A 143 1.07 13.96 26.11
N LEU A 144 0.69 13.14 25.11
CA LEU A 144 1.54 12.05 24.62
C LEU A 144 2.80 12.59 23.94
N LYS A 145 2.68 13.68 23.17
CA LYS A 145 3.84 14.30 22.52
C LYS A 145 4.84 14.82 23.53
N GLU A 146 4.37 15.47 24.61
CA GLU A 146 5.20 15.90 25.74
C GLU A 146 5.91 14.72 26.39
N LYS A 147 5.20 13.62 26.69
CA LYS A 147 5.79 12.41 27.30
C LYS A 147 6.78 11.66 26.41
N THR A 148 6.74 11.87 25.10
CA THR A 148 7.70 11.26 24.15
C THR A 148 8.93 12.15 23.89
N ASP A 149 9.12 13.24 24.65
CA ASP A 149 10.11 14.29 24.41
C ASP A 149 10.08 14.86 22.98
N GLY A 150 8.93 14.74 22.29
CA GLY A 150 8.82 15.04 20.85
C GLY A 150 9.65 14.15 19.92
N LYS A 151 10.29 13.07 20.40
CA LYS A 151 11.13 12.17 19.60
C LYS A 151 10.31 11.28 18.67
N LYS A 152 9.06 10.98 19.03
CA LYS A 152 8.15 10.17 18.23
C LYS A 152 6.89 10.95 17.90
N ASN A 153 6.35 10.71 16.71
CA ASN A 153 5.14 11.39 16.27
C ASN A 153 3.90 10.77 16.91
N VAL A 154 2.92 11.62 17.18
CA VAL A 154 1.56 11.23 17.60
C VAL A 154 0.62 11.72 16.52
N PHE A 155 -0.09 10.79 15.89
CA PHE A 155 -1.02 11.08 14.81
C PHE A 155 -2.45 11.14 15.33
N VAL A 156 -3.22 12.10 14.86
CA VAL A 156 -4.68 12.16 15.05
C VAL A 156 -5.28 12.30 13.65
N ASP A 157 -6.34 11.53 13.40
CA ASP A 157 -7.13 11.52 12.15
C ASP A 157 -7.34 12.95 11.56
N SER A 158 -7.58 13.96 12.41
CA SER A 158 -7.86 15.33 11.96
C SER A 158 -6.67 16.19 11.50
N ASP A 159 -5.42 15.74 11.65
CA ASP A 159 -4.25 16.60 11.41
C ASP A 159 -3.76 16.63 9.95
N ASP A 160 -4.01 15.60 9.13
CA ASP A 160 -3.50 15.55 7.73
C ASP A 160 -4.21 14.52 6.84
N LEU A 161 -5.53 14.69 6.63
CA LEU A 161 -6.37 13.77 5.85
C LEU A 161 -6.58 14.27 4.41
N ALA A 162 -5.50 14.38 3.65
CA ALA A 162 -5.61 14.59 2.21
C ALA A 162 -6.06 13.31 1.46
N ASP A 163 -5.71 12.13 2.01
CA ASP A 163 -6.03 10.83 1.41
C ASP A 163 -6.41 9.79 2.49
N LEU A 164 -7.71 9.51 2.59
CA LEU A 164 -8.28 8.46 3.45
C LEU A 164 -7.70 7.07 3.14
N ALA A 165 -7.18 6.83 1.93
CA ALA A 165 -6.57 5.56 1.58
C ALA A 165 -5.27 5.28 2.34
N MET A 166 -4.57 6.31 2.81
CA MET A 166 -3.33 6.15 3.57
C MET A 166 -3.57 5.85 5.05
N LEU A 167 -4.76 6.16 5.57
CA LEU A 167 -5.11 6.03 6.98
C LEU A 167 -4.85 4.62 7.52
N PHE A 168 -5.35 3.61 6.82
CA PHE A 168 -5.14 2.21 7.19
C PHE A 168 -3.67 1.79 7.06
N GLY A 169 -2.96 2.34 6.07
CA GLY A 169 -1.52 2.14 5.92
C GLY A 169 -0.73 2.63 7.13
N TYR A 170 -1.09 3.80 7.68
CA TYR A 170 -0.47 4.33 8.89
C TYR A 170 -0.71 3.43 10.10
N VAL A 171 -1.93 2.92 10.26
CA VAL A 171 -2.27 2.01 11.37
C VAL A 171 -1.52 0.69 11.25
N SER A 172 -1.45 0.08 10.07
CA SER A 172 -0.79 -1.22 9.89
C SER A 172 0.73 -1.13 9.93
N SER A 173 1.29 -0.11 9.29
CA SER A 173 2.71 -0.11 8.90
C SER A 173 3.53 0.90 9.69
N ASP A 174 2.93 2.01 10.14
CA ASP A 174 3.68 3.14 10.68
C ASP A 174 3.34 3.45 12.15
N THR A 175 2.41 2.73 12.76
CA THR A 175 1.97 2.93 14.15
C THR A 175 2.49 1.82 15.06
N GLU A 176 3.06 2.20 16.21
CA GLU A 176 3.39 1.25 17.30
C GLU A 176 2.14 0.89 18.11
N THR A 177 1.40 1.91 18.55
CA THR A 177 0.20 1.74 19.37
C THR A 177 -0.97 2.55 18.82
N LEU A 178 -2.08 1.88 18.51
CA LEU A 178 -3.36 2.50 18.23
C LEU A 178 -4.09 2.76 19.55
N VAL A 179 -4.38 4.03 19.85
CA VAL A 179 -5.19 4.44 20.99
C VAL A 179 -6.62 4.66 20.49
N VAL A 180 -7.55 3.83 20.95
CA VAL A 180 -8.97 3.93 20.58
C VAL A 180 -9.69 4.69 21.68
N VAL A 181 -10.16 5.90 21.37
CA VAL A 181 -10.96 6.70 22.29
C VAL A 181 -12.41 6.26 22.18
N CYS A 182 -12.82 5.39 23.12
CA CYS A 182 -14.14 4.78 23.10
C CYS A 182 -15.18 5.80 23.57
N SER A 183 -15.76 6.52 22.61
CA SER A 183 -16.90 7.43 22.79
C SER A 183 -18.17 6.78 22.24
N THR A 184 -19.34 7.24 22.65
CA THR A 184 -20.66 6.68 22.25
C THR A 184 -20.83 6.38 20.76
N GLN A 185 -20.21 7.18 19.88
CA GLN A 185 -20.36 7.08 18.42
C GLN A 185 -19.15 6.49 17.69
N ILE A 186 -18.09 6.04 18.40
CA ILE A 186 -16.86 5.55 17.76
C ILE A 186 -17.11 4.36 16.84
N LEU A 187 -17.96 3.42 17.29
CA LEU A 187 -18.26 2.18 16.57
C LEU A 187 -19.28 2.42 15.45
N CYS A 188 -19.94 3.56 15.41
CA CYS A 188 -20.87 3.94 14.35
C CYS A 188 -20.18 4.62 13.17
N ARG A 189 -18.87 4.90 13.28
CA ARG A 189 -18.08 5.54 12.23
C ARG A 189 -17.21 4.51 11.51
N HIS A 190 -17.58 4.20 10.27
CA HIS A 190 -16.92 3.17 9.47
C HIS A 190 -15.39 3.37 9.37
N TRP A 191 -14.89 4.61 9.27
CA TRP A 191 -13.44 4.88 9.28
C TRP A 191 -12.75 4.41 10.56
N CYS A 192 -13.30 4.73 11.73
CA CYS A 192 -12.75 4.33 13.03
C CYS A 192 -12.75 2.80 13.18
N VAL A 193 -13.81 2.15 12.72
CA VAL A 193 -13.89 0.68 12.74
C VAL A 193 -12.95 0.05 11.70
N GLY A 194 -12.70 0.72 10.57
CA GLY A 194 -11.67 0.36 9.62
C GLY A 194 -10.26 0.40 10.24
N GLU A 195 -9.95 1.42 11.04
CA GLU A 195 -8.68 1.53 11.79
C GLU A 195 -8.54 0.40 12.81
N ILE A 196 -9.58 0.15 13.61
CA ILE A 196 -9.63 -0.96 14.59
C ILE A 196 -9.41 -2.30 13.88
N THR A 197 -10.12 -2.53 12.77
CA THR A 197 -10.03 -3.77 12.00
C THR A 197 -8.65 -3.95 11.39
N THR A 198 -8.04 -2.85 10.92
CA THR A 198 -6.68 -2.85 10.39
C THR A 198 -5.67 -3.20 11.48
N ALA A 199 -5.78 -2.60 12.67
CA ALA A 199 -4.90 -2.90 13.80
C ALA A 199 -5.01 -4.36 14.24
N HIS A 200 -6.24 -4.91 14.29
CA HIS A 200 -6.47 -6.33 14.57
C HIS A 200 -5.78 -7.22 13.54
N ALA A 201 -5.93 -6.92 12.24
CA ALA A 201 -5.34 -7.72 11.17
C ALA A 201 -3.80 -7.62 11.11
N SER A 202 -3.21 -6.47 11.46
CA SER A 202 -1.76 -6.24 11.43
C SER A 202 -1.05 -6.57 12.73
N GLY A 203 -1.77 -6.88 13.80
CA GLY A 203 -1.19 -7.06 15.14
C GLY A 203 -0.64 -5.76 15.74
N THR A 204 -1.16 -4.60 15.32
CA THR A 204 -0.79 -3.32 15.93
C THR A 204 -1.33 -3.28 17.36
N ARG A 205 -0.50 -2.87 18.33
CA ARG A 205 -0.92 -2.81 19.73
C ARG A 205 -2.10 -1.85 19.88
N VAL A 206 -3.15 -2.26 20.59
CA VAL A 206 -4.31 -1.41 20.86
C VAL A 206 -4.41 -1.09 22.34
N ILE A 207 -4.63 0.19 22.65
CA ILE A 207 -4.99 0.67 23.99
C ILE A 207 -6.39 1.32 23.90
N LYS A 208 -7.27 0.94 24.83
CA LYS A 208 -8.63 1.46 24.93
C LYS A 208 -8.65 2.60 25.95
N ALA A 209 -9.17 3.76 25.56
CA ALA A 209 -9.46 4.88 26.44
C ALA A 209 -10.98 5.05 26.52
N GLU A 210 -11.60 4.36 27.47
CA GLU A 210 -13.06 4.30 27.64
C GLU A 210 -13.60 5.55 28.31
N LEU A 211 -14.56 6.22 27.65
CA LEU A 211 -15.27 7.35 28.23
C LEU A 211 -16.44 6.87 29.10
N PRO A 212 -16.86 7.64 30.12
CA PRO A 212 -17.89 7.21 31.06
C PRO A 212 -19.25 6.83 30.43
N ASP A 213 -19.56 7.39 29.26
CA ASP A 213 -20.80 7.17 28.51
C ASP A 213 -20.67 6.07 27.45
N PHE A 214 -19.50 5.44 27.31
CA PHE A 214 -19.29 4.38 26.34
C PHE A 214 -19.97 3.09 26.77
N VAL A 215 -20.72 2.49 25.85
CA VAL A 215 -21.36 1.20 26.02
C VAL A 215 -20.81 0.26 24.96
N TRP A 216 -20.32 -0.90 25.39
CA TRP A 216 -19.89 -1.95 24.48
C TRP A 216 -21.09 -2.48 23.68
N PRO A 217 -20.94 -2.72 22.36
CA PRO A 217 -22.03 -3.24 21.55
C PRO A 217 -22.36 -4.66 21.98
N ASP A 218 -23.64 -5.01 21.91
CA ASP A 218 -24.10 -6.38 22.11
C ASP A 218 -23.85 -7.23 20.85
N GLN A 219 -24.12 -8.53 20.96
CA GLN A 219 -23.95 -9.46 19.86
C GLN A 219 -24.87 -9.13 18.67
N ALA A 220 -26.08 -8.64 18.94
CA ALA A 220 -27.04 -8.27 17.89
C ALA A 220 -26.52 -7.09 17.04
N PHE A 221 -25.96 -6.06 17.67
CA PHE A 221 -25.30 -4.95 16.98
C PHE A 221 -24.15 -5.43 16.09
N ILE A 222 -23.33 -6.37 16.58
CA ILE A 222 -22.19 -6.91 15.82
C ILE A 222 -22.68 -7.74 14.63
N ASP A 223 -23.64 -8.63 14.85
CA ASP A 223 -24.20 -9.49 13.82
C ASP A 223 -24.88 -8.66 12.72
N ASP A 224 -25.59 -7.59 13.09
CA ASP A 224 -26.29 -6.70 12.16
C ASP A 224 -25.49 -5.43 11.78
N TYR A 225 -24.17 -5.44 11.97
CA TYR A 225 -23.34 -4.23 11.85
C TYR A 225 -23.45 -3.49 10.51
N ALA A 226 -23.58 -4.23 9.40
CA ALA A 226 -23.75 -3.63 8.07
C ALA A 226 -25.11 -2.92 7.89
N THR A 227 -26.13 -3.31 8.64
CA THR A 227 -27.43 -2.62 8.65
C THR A 227 -27.36 -1.39 9.54
N VAL A 228 -26.69 -1.49 10.70
CA VAL A 228 -26.53 -0.38 11.65
C VAL A 228 -25.59 0.71 11.12
N VAL A 229 -24.53 0.32 10.41
CA VAL A 229 -23.54 1.22 9.79
C VAL A 229 -23.41 0.90 8.29
N PRO A 230 -24.35 1.33 7.44
CA PRO A 230 -24.37 0.99 6.02
C PRO A 230 -23.08 1.37 5.27
N ASP A 231 -22.47 2.48 5.66
CA ASP A 231 -21.22 2.97 5.07
C ASP A 231 -20.03 2.02 5.26
N VAL A 232 -20.11 1.01 6.14
CA VAL A 232 -19.07 -0.01 6.30
C VAL A 232 -18.78 -0.75 5.00
N ILE A 233 -19.76 -0.86 4.10
CA ILE A 233 -19.60 -1.49 2.78
C ILE A 233 -18.50 -0.77 1.98
N SER A 234 -18.33 0.55 2.16
CA SER A 234 -17.27 1.31 1.51
C SER A 234 -15.86 0.86 1.90
N LEU A 235 -15.68 0.18 3.05
CA LEU A 235 -14.37 -0.33 3.49
C LEU A 235 -13.87 -1.50 2.64
N SER A 236 -14.76 -2.17 1.90
CA SER A 236 -14.42 -3.27 1.01
C SER A 236 -13.42 -2.87 -0.09
N GLN A 237 -13.45 -1.61 -0.55
CA GLN A 237 -12.49 -1.08 -1.52
C GLN A 237 -11.05 -1.07 -0.97
N TYR A 238 -10.89 -1.09 0.36
CA TYR A 238 -9.63 -1.19 1.08
C TYR A 238 -9.29 -2.64 1.51
N GLY A 239 -10.13 -3.61 1.17
CA GLY A 239 -9.94 -5.01 1.50
C GLY A 239 -10.40 -5.39 2.92
N ILE A 240 -11.24 -4.54 3.53
CA ILE A 240 -11.83 -4.79 4.85
C ILE A 240 -13.27 -5.25 4.62
N ALA A 241 -13.52 -6.55 4.84
CA ALA A 241 -14.85 -7.14 4.70
C ALA A 241 -15.65 -7.01 6.01
N THR A 242 -16.98 -6.99 5.93
CA THR A 242 -17.85 -6.91 7.11
C THR A 242 -17.58 -8.02 8.12
N ASP A 243 -17.26 -9.24 7.65
CA ASP A 243 -16.89 -10.35 8.54
C ASP A 243 -15.61 -10.06 9.35
N THR A 244 -14.61 -9.43 8.72
CA THR A 244 -13.38 -9.01 9.42
C THR A 244 -13.63 -7.90 10.43
N VAL A 245 -14.58 -7.01 10.13
CA VAL A 245 -15.03 -5.96 11.06
C VAL A 245 -15.68 -6.58 12.29
N ARG A 246 -16.61 -7.53 12.11
CA ARG A 246 -17.27 -8.22 13.24
C ARG A 246 -16.26 -8.91 14.15
N LYS A 247 -15.30 -9.64 13.56
CA LYS A 247 -14.20 -10.28 14.30
C LYS A 247 -13.37 -9.27 15.09
N ALA A 248 -13.06 -8.12 14.50
CA ALA A 248 -12.31 -7.07 15.17
C ALA A 248 -13.10 -6.43 16.33
N LEU A 249 -14.41 -6.24 16.20
CA LEU A 249 -15.27 -5.72 17.27
C LEU A 249 -15.34 -6.69 18.45
N LEU A 250 -15.51 -8.00 18.19
CA LEU A 250 -15.48 -9.04 19.21
C LEU A 250 -14.13 -9.08 19.93
N TRP A 251 -13.04 -9.00 19.17
CA TRP A 251 -11.68 -8.93 19.72
C TRP A 251 -11.47 -7.68 20.59
N LEU A 252 -11.93 -6.52 20.14
CA LEU A 252 -11.78 -5.26 20.88
C LEU A 252 -12.55 -5.27 22.21
N GLY A 253 -13.76 -5.85 22.22
CA GLY A 253 -14.58 -6.04 23.42
C GLY A 253 -14.07 -7.10 24.39
N GLY A 254 -13.07 -7.88 23.99
CA GLY A 254 -12.44 -8.90 24.82
C GLY A 254 -11.66 -8.32 26.02
N PRO A 255 -11.12 -9.22 26.87
CA PRO A 255 -10.29 -8.82 28.01
C PRO A 255 -9.08 -7.97 27.57
N PRO A 256 -8.50 -7.16 28.48
CA PRO A 256 -7.37 -6.30 28.15
C PRO A 256 -6.23 -7.09 27.51
N LEU A 257 -5.71 -6.59 26.40
CA LEU A 257 -4.52 -7.14 25.74
C LEU A 257 -3.31 -6.81 26.63
N VAL A 258 -2.81 -7.80 27.37
CA VAL A 258 -1.59 -7.70 28.18
C VAL A 258 -0.36 -7.76 27.27
#